data_AF-A0A061N4B8-F1
#
_entry.id   AF-A0A061N4B8-F1
#
_cell.length_a   1.000
_cell.length_b   1.000
_cell.length_c   1.000
_cell.angle_alpha   90.00
_cell.angle_beta   90.00
_cell.angle_gamma   90.00
#
_symmetry.space_group_name_H-M   'P 1'
#
loop_
_entity.id
_entity.type
_entity.pdbx_description
1 polymer ?
#
loop_
_entity_poly.entity_id
_entity_poly.type
_entity_poly.pdbx_seq_one_letter_code
_entity_poly.pdbx_strand_id
1 'polypeptide(L)'
;MEGVGFKRYIELFEVLDIPWFVRTDNDYVKNTRKKKTPKEVYRLAGIQRGIDISLLRKDLNPSLSIEKLEKVIQESEGQIKELLEPKESHRSEMYSKFYKELRNNNIFLAKIGLEEDLLSSSEEINQEIRKYFNQLDDEYDNEDVLQSMQKNKSTFMFHFVQNHLDSLSNITDELAEPLHQCKKIIEELRHV
;
A
#
# COMPACT_ATOMS: atom_id res chain seq x y z
N MET A 1 2.88 -12.07 -9.82
CA MET A 1 3.89 -12.32 -8.75
C MET A 1 3.15 -12.20 -7.44
N GLU A 2 3.08 -13.28 -6.65
CA GLU A 2 2.69 -13.16 -5.26
C GLU A 2 3.77 -12.30 -4.60
N GLY A 3 3.39 -11.12 -4.10
CA GLY A 3 4.29 -10.29 -3.31
C GLY A 3 4.83 -11.08 -2.12
N VAL A 4 5.78 -10.50 -1.40
CA VAL A 4 6.29 -11.04 -0.14
C VAL A 4 5.10 -11.58 0.67
N GLY A 5 5.18 -12.85 1.08
CA GLY A 5 4.09 -13.54 1.77
C GLY A 5 3.88 -12.97 3.18
N PHE A 6 3.30 -11.76 3.27
CA PHE A 6 3.09 -11.01 4.50
C PHE A 6 2.39 -11.85 5.57
N LYS A 7 1.51 -12.75 5.15
CA LYS A 7 0.79 -13.68 6.02
C LYS A 7 1.70 -14.38 7.04
N ARG A 8 2.85 -14.93 6.63
CA ARG A 8 3.75 -15.66 7.55
C ARG A 8 4.41 -14.73 8.56
N TYR A 9 4.76 -13.51 8.15
CA TYR A 9 5.34 -12.52 9.04
C TYR A 9 4.31 -11.98 10.03
N ILE A 10 3.07 -11.73 9.58
CA ILE A 10 1.97 -11.30 10.42
C ILE A 10 1.63 -12.38 11.45
N GLU A 11 1.51 -13.65 11.02
CA GLU A 11 1.32 -14.79 11.94
C GLU A 11 2.41 -14.83 13.02
N LEU A 12 3.68 -14.66 12.63
CA LEU A 12 4.80 -14.64 13.56
C LEU A 12 4.72 -13.44 14.54
N PHE A 13 4.46 -12.23 14.04
CA PHE A 13 4.39 -11.04 14.87
C PHE A 13 3.21 -11.05 15.84
N GLU A 14 2.04 -11.52 15.41
CA GLU A 14 0.88 -11.71 16.29
C GLU A 14 1.18 -12.75 17.39
N VAL A 15 1.81 -13.89 17.05
CA VAL A 15 2.17 -14.92 18.06
C VAL A 15 3.21 -14.44 19.06
N LEU A 16 4.15 -13.60 18.62
CA LEU A 16 5.20 -13.04 19.46
C LEU A 16 4.80 -11.75 20.19
N ASP A 17 3.56 -11.28 20.00
CA ASP A 17 3.07 -9.99 20.50
C ASP A 17 4.00 -8.82 20.11
N ILE A 18 4.55 -8.89 18.89
CA ILE A 18 5.38 -7.84 18.32
C ILE A 18 4.47 -6.87 17.56
N PRO A 19 4.40 -5.59 17.93
CA PRO A 19 3.64 -4.61 17.17
C PRO A 19 4.14 -4.49 15.74
N TRP A 20 3.22 -4.46 14.80
CA TRP A 20 3.53 -4.38 13.38
C TRP A 20 2.56 -3.46 12.65
N PHE A 21 3.04 -2.99 11.50
CA PHE A 21 2.29 -2.18 10.55
C PHE A 21 2.61 -2.68 9.15
N VAL A 22 1.65 -2.59 8.24
CA VAL A 22 1.84 -2.99 6.84
C VAL A 22 1.27 -1.92 5.92
N ARG A 23 1.92 -1.69 4.78
CA ARG A 23 1.39 -0.87 3.69
C ARG A 23 1.17 -1.74 2.47
N THR A 24 0.04 -1.60 1.81
CA THR A 24 -0.29 -2.31 0.57
C THR A 24 -0.55 -1.33 -0.58
N ASP A 25 -0.14 -1.65 -1.79
CA ASP A 25 -0.47 -0.86 -2.99
C ASP A 25 -2.00 -0.79 -3.20
N ASN A 26 -2.52 0.23 -3.89
CA ASN A 26 -3.91 0.38 -4.28
C ASN A 26 -4.09 0.03 -5.77
N ASP A 27 -3.77 -1.22 -6.09
CA ASP A 27 -3.70 -1.73 -7.45
C ASP A 27 -4.98 -2.47 -7.87
N TYR A 28 -5.26 -2.41 -9.17
CA TYR A 28 -6.13 -3.38 -9.81
C TYR A 28 -5.32 -4.59 -10.26
N VAL A 29 -5.88 -5.78 -10.07
CA VAL A 29 -5.36 -7.01 -10.68
C VAL A 29 -6.40 -7.58 -11.62
N LYS A 30 -5.95 -7.89 -12.84
CA LYS A 30 -6.76 -8.59 -13.84
C LYS A 30 -6.82 -10.09 -13.53
N ASN A 31 -8.03 -10.62 -13.48
CA ASN A 31 -8.33 -12.03 -13.32
C ASN A 31 -8.93 -12.59 -14.62
N THR A 32 -8.29 -13.59 -15.21
CA THR A 32 -8.78 -14.27 -16.42
C THR A 32 -9.57 -15.53 -16.06
N ARG A 33 -10.80 -15.65 -16.57
CA ARG A 33 -11.76 -16.72 -16.28
C ARG A 33 -12.01 -17.55 -17.55
N LYS A 34 -11.70 -18.86 -17.50
CA LYS A 34 -11.82 -19.74 -18.68
C LYS A 34 -13.26 -20.08 -19.08
N LYS A 35 -14.19 -20.13 -18.14
CA LYS A 35 -15.57 -20.64 -18.32
C LYS A 35 -16.69 -19.63 -17.97
N LYS A 36 -16.37 -18.35 -17.81
CA LYS A 36 -17.34 -17.30 -17.46
C LYS A 36 -17.26 -16.14 -18.46
N THR A 37 -18.38 -15.46 -18.68
CA THR A 37 -18.46 -14.22 -19.45
C THR A 37 -18.77 -13.07 -18.50
N PRO A 38 -18.01 -11.95 -18.53
CA PRO A 38 -16.82 -11.70 -19.35
C PRO A 38 -15.62 -12.56 -18.94
N LYS A 39 -14.71 -12.83 -19.90
CA LYS A 39 -13.49 -13.63 -19.66
C LYS A 39 -12.47 -12.91 -18.79
N GLU A 40 -12.46 -11.58 -18.82
CA GLU A 40 -11.59 -10.76 -18.00
C GLU A 40 -12.44 -9.96 -17.03
N VAL A 41 -12.02 -9.97 -15.77
CA VAL A 41 -12.54 -9.09 -14.72
C VAL A 41 -11.40 -8.59 -13.88
N TYR A 42 -11.63 -7.53 -13.15
CA TYR A 42 -10.66 -6.88 -12.30
C TYR A 42 -11.09 -7.00 -10.84
N ARG A 43 -10.12 -6.87 -9.95
CA ARG A 43 -10.34 -6.71 -8.52
C ARG A 43 -9.40 -5.64 -7.98
N LEU A 44 -9.84 -4.92 -6.96
CA LEU A 44 -9.00 -4.03 -6.17
C LEU A 44 -8.13 -4.89 -5.25
N ALA A 45 -6.95 -5.26 -5.72
CA ALA A 45 -6.11 -6.25 -5.05
C ALA A 45 -5.49 -5.70 -3.78
N GLY A 46 -5.14 -4.41 -3.75
CA GLY A 46 -4.73 -3.67 -2.57
C GLY A 46 -5.68 -3.77 -1.40
N ILE A 47 -6.90 -3.28 -1.62
CA ILE A 47 -7.98 -3.33 -0.64
C ILE A 47 -8.25 -4.77 -0.22
N GLN A 48 -8.27 -5.72 -1.17
CA GLN A 48 -8.44 -7.13 -0.83
C GLN A 48 -7.32 -7.65 0.09
N ARG A 49 -6.05 -7.30 -0.18
CA ARG A 49 -4.92 -7.69 0.69
C ARG A 49 -5.11 -7.11 2.10
N GLY A 50 -5.53 -5.85 2.23
CA GLY A 50 -5.79 -5.25 3.53
C GLY A 50 -6.94 -5.93 4.28
N ILE A 51 -8.02 -6.29 3.59
CA ILE A 51 -9.13 -7.07 4.16
C ILE A 51 -8.64 -8.44 4.63
N ASP A 52 -7.92 -9.18 3.77
CA ASP A 52 -7.43 -10.52 4.08
C ASP A 52 -6.51 -10.51 5.32
N ILE A 53 -5.64 -9.49 5.44
CA ILE A 53 -4.77 -9.29 6.60
C ILE A 53 -5.60 -8.99 7.87
N SER A 54 -6.63 -8.16 7.77
CA SER A 54 -7.50 -7.82 8.92
C SER A 54 -8.25 -9.05 9.44
N LEU A 55 -8.77 -9.87 8.52
CA LEU A 55 -9.46 -11.12 8.85
C LEU A 55 -8.52 -12.13 9.48
N LEU A 56 -7.32 -12.31 8.91
CA LEU A 56 -6.27 -13.15 9.51
C LEU A 56 -5.95 -12.71 10.95
N ARG A 57 -5.83 -11.40 11.17
CA ARG A 57 -5.55 -10.84 12.49
C ARG A 57 -6.66 -11.15 13.49
N LYS A 58 -7.94 -11.01 13.09
CA LYS A 58 -9.10 -11.41 13.89
C LYS A 58 -9.09 -12.91 14.21
N ASP A 59 -8.74 -13.76 13.25
CA ASP A 59 -8.67 -15.20 13.45
C ASP A 59 -7.59 -15.58 14.48
N LEU A 60 -6.44 -14.90 14.45
CA LEU A 60 -5.34 -15.10 15.40
C LEU A 60 -5.62 -14.49 16.78
N ASN A 61 -6.37 -13.38 16.82
CA ASN A 61 -6.78 -12.72 18.04
C ASN A 61 -8.31 -12.43 18.02
N PRO A 62 -9.14 -13.41 18.45
CA PRO A 62 -10.60 -13.27 18.40
C PRO A 62 -11.19 -12.14 19.26
N SER A 63 -10.40 -11.58 20.17
CA SER A 63 -10.80 -10.43 20.99
C SER A 63 -10.72 -9.08 20.24
N LEU A 64 -9.99 -9.05 19.11
CA LEU A 64 -9.87 -7.87 18.26
C LEU A 64 -11.20 -7.61 17.54
N SER A 65 -11.79 -6.43 17.79
CA SER A 65 -12.98 -6.00 17.06
C SER A 65 -12.60 -5.32 15.75
N ILE A 66 -13.18 -5.81 14.64
CA ILE A 66 -13.08 -5.22 13.31
C ILE A 66 -14.47 -4.87 12.73
N GLU A 67 -15.49 -4.71 13.59
CA GLU A 67 -16.90 -4.56 13.19
C GLU A 67 -17.13 -3.41 12.19
N LYS A 68 -16.43 -2.29 12.36
CA LYS A 68 -16.52 -1.16 11.43
C LYS A 68 -16.02 -1.53 10.04
N LEU A 69 -14.91 -2.27 9.95
CA LEU A 69 -14.38 -2.77 8.70
C LEU A 69 -15.34 -3.80 8.09
N GLU A 70 -15.89 -4.71 8.89
CA GLU A 70 -16.88 -5.69 8.42
C GLU A 70 -18.11 -5.02 7.83
N LYS A 71 -18.59 -3.94 8.46
CA LYS A 71 -19.68 -3.12 7.92
C LYS A 71 -19.30 -2.51 6.56
N VAL A 72 -18.11 -1.92 6.43
CA VAL A 72 -17.65 -1.35 5.14
C VAL A 72 -17.52 -2.43 4.06
N ILE A 73 -17.04 -3.63 4.43
CA ILE A 73 -16.96 -4.79 3.53
C ILE A 73 -18.36 -5.17 3.04
N GLN A 74 -19.34 -5.26 3.94
CA GLN A 74 -20.72 -5.60 3.61
C GLN A 74 -21.37 -4.54 2.70
N GLU A 75 -21.21 -3.26 3.02
CA GLU A 75 -21.74 -2.14 2.21
C GLU A 75 -21.09 -2.03 0.82
N SER A 76 -19.88 -2.59 0.67
CA SER A 76 -19.11 -2.58 -0.58
C SER A 76 -19.13 -3.93 -1.30
N GLU A 77 -20.09 -4.81 -0.97
CA GLU A 77 -20.22 -6.11 -1.63
C GLU A 77 -20.35 -5.94 -3.15
N GLY A 78 -19.60 -6.75 -3.91
CA GLY A 78 -19.55 -6.65 -5.38
C GLY A 78 -18.77 -5.46 -5.95
N GLN A 79 -18.27 -4.54 -5.12
CA GLN A 79 -17.51 -3.35 -5.57
C GLN A 79 -15.99 -3.57 -5.56
N ILE A 80 -15.50 -4.67 -5.01
CA ILE A 80 -14.05 -4.95 -4.87
C ILE A 80 -13.58 -6.02 -5.85
N LYS A 81 -14.48 -6.91 -6.29
CA LYS A 81 -14.19 -8.07 -7.14
C LYS A 81 -15.15 -8.11 -8.33
N GLU A 82 -14.75 -8.86 -9.35
CA GLU A 82 -15.54 -9.09 -10.57
C GLU A 82 -15.89 -7.81 -11.36
N LEU A 83 -15.05 -6.78 -11.24
CA LEU A 83 -15.23 -5.50 -11.93
C LEU A 83 -14.95 -5.66 -13.42
N LEU A 84 -15.73 -5.00 -14.28
CA LEU A 84 -15.58 -5.13 -15.73
C LEU A 84 -14.32 -4.44 -16.27
N GLU A 85 -13.93 -3.34 -15.64
CA GLU A 85 -12.82 -2.49 -16.06
C GLU A 85 -12.22 -1.77 -14.84
N PRO A 86 -10.90 -1.48 -14.86
CA PRO A 86 -10.27 -0.65 -13.84
C PRO A 86 -10.67 0.82 -14.07
N LYS A 87 -11.20 1.47 -13.03
CA LYS A 87 -11.55 2.90 -13.07
C LYS A 87 -10.88 3.64 -11.93
N GLU A 88 -10.28 4.79 -12.26
CA GLU A 88 -9.66 5.64 -11.26
C GLU A 88 -10.67 6.22 -10.28
N SER A 89 -11.80 6.71 -10.78
CA SER A 89 -12.88 7.23 -9.93
C SER A 89 -13.38 6.19 -8.94
N HIS A 90 -13.56 4.95 -9.40
CA HIS A 90 -13.95 3.82 -8.54
C HIS A 90 -12.87 3.48 -7.51
N ARG A 91 -11.61 3.49 -7.93
CA ARG A 91 -10.47 3.25 -7.02
C ARG A 91 -10.42 4.30 -5.91
N SER A 92 -10.55 5.58 -6.25
CA SER A 92 -10.55 6.68 -5.29
C SER A 92 -11.75 6.65 -4.34
N GLU A 93 -12.93 6.27 -4.84
CA GLU A 93 -14.11 6.05 -4.00
C GLU A 93 -13.86 4.92 -2.99
N MET A 94 -13.36 3.77 -3.45
CA MET A 94 -13.07 2.64 -2.57
C MET A 94 -11.94 2.95 -1.59
N TYR A 95 -10.90 3.67 -2.01
CA TYR A 95 -9.86 4.18 -1.10
C TYR A 95 -10.48 4.97 0.05
N SER A 96 -11.35 5.94 -0.27
CA SER A 96 -12.01 6.78 0.73
C SER A 96 -12.89 5.99 1.71
N LYS A 97 -13.55 4.92 1.23
CA LYS A 97 -14.36 4.03 2.08
C LYS A 97 -13.52 3.16 3.01
N PHE A 98 -12.42 2.58 2.50
CA PHE A 98 -11.67 1.55 3.21
C PHE A 98 -10.49 2.08 4.04
N TYR A 99 -9.85 3.18 3.62
CA TYR A 99 -8.58 3.63 4.18
C TYR A 99 -8.64 3.78 5.69
N LYS A 100 -9.64 4.49 6.20
CA LYS A 100 -9.78 4.78 7.63
C LYS A 100 -9.89 3.50 8.47
N GLU A 101 -10.72 2.55 8.05
CA GLU A 101 -10.96 1.34 8.83
C GLU A 101 -9.81 0.34 8.70
N LEU A 102 -9.12 0.26 7.56
CA LEU A 102 -7.87 -0.49 7.44
C LEU A 102 -6.77 0.13 8.31
N ARG A 103 -6.63 1.45 8.28
CA ARG A 103 -5.63 2.19 9.07
C ARG A 103 -5.82 1.95 10.57
N ASN A 104 -7.07 1.92 11.05
CA ASN A 104 -7.39 1.57 12.45
C ASN A 104 -6.93 0.16 12.85
N ASN A 105 -6.65 -0.71 11.86
CA ASN A 105 -6.16 -2.07 12.04
C ASN A 105 -4.66 -2.21 11.72
N ASN A 106 -3.88 -1.12 11.74
CA ASN A 106 -2.44 -1.05 11.43
C ASN A 106 -2.11 -1.38 9.95
N ILE A 107 -3.10 -1.26 9.06
CA ILE A 107 -2.97 -1.58 7.64
C ILE A 107 -3.18 -0.31 6.82
N PHE A 108 -2.13 0.14 6.18
CA PHE A 108 -2.12 1.35 5.37
C PHE A 108 -2.30 0.98 3.90
N LEU A 109 -3.10 1.77 3.19
CA LEU A 109 -3.27 1.63 1.75
C LEU A 109 -2.51 2.77 1.07
N ALA A 110 -1.74 2.45 0.02
CA ALA A 110 -1.17 3.46 -0.86
C ALA A 110 -2.29 4.29 -1.52
N LYS A 111 -2.01 5.53 -1.93
CA LYS A 111 -2.97 6.25 -2.79
C LYS A 111 -3.04 5.56 -4.14
N ILE A 112 -1.88 5.26 -4.73
CA ILE A 112 -1.75 4.48 -5.95
C ILE A 112 -0.80 3.29 -5.73
N GLY A 113 0.47 3.58 -5.49
CA GLY A 113 1.55 2.60 -5.35
C GLY A 113 2.76 3.23 -4.67
N LEU A 114 3.79 2.45 -4.36
CA LEU A 114 4.98 3.00 -3.71
C LEU A 114 5.68 4.04 -4.60
N GLU A 115 5.84 3.76 -5.88
CA GLU A 115 6.57 4.62 -6.81
C GLU A 115 5.82 5.93 -7.07
N GLU A 116 4.52 5.84 -7.35
CA GLU A 116 3.67 7.00 -7.61
C GLU A 116 3.57 7.90 -6.37
N ASP A 117 3.35 7.30 -5.20
CA ASP A 117 3.24 8.05 -3.95
C ASP A 117 4.60 8.69 -3.58
N LEU A 118 5.73 8.00 -3.83
CA LEU A 118 7.06 8.56 -3.57
C LEU A 118 7.40 9.72 -4.52
N LEU A 119 7.15 9.56 -5.82
CA LEU A 119 7.44 10.59 -6.83
C LEU A 119 6.61 11.86 -6.60
N SER A 120 5.42 11.73 -6.01
CA SER A 120 4.51 12.85 -5.70
C SER A 120 4.62 13.38 -4.27
N SER A 121 5.49 12.80 -3.43
CA SER A 121 5.58 13.11 -2.00
C SER A 121 6.10 14.53 -1.70
N SER A 122 7.18 14.95 -2.36
CA SER A 122 7.75 16.29 -2.25
C SER A 122 8.60 16.63 -3.48
N GLU A 123 8.77 17.93 -3.73
CA GLU A 123 9.59 18.43 -4.83
C GLU A 123 11.06 17.98 -4.70
N GLU A 124 11.62 17.99 -3.49
CA GLU A 124 12.99 17.55 -3.24
C GLU A 124 13.20 16.07 -3.56
N ILE A 125 12.27 15.21 -3.12
CA ILE A 125 12.30 13.78 -3.46
C ILE A 125 12.17 13.59 -4.98
N ASN A 126 11.25 14.31 -5.63
CA ASN A 126 11.06 14.24 -7.07
C ASN A 126 12.37 14.56 -7.82
N GLN A 127 13.05 15.65 -7.44
CA GLN A 127 14.31 16.07 -8.03
C GLN A 127 15.43 15.04 -7.83
N GLU A 128 15.56 14.47 -6.62
CA GLU A 128 16.57 13.45 -6.35
C GLU A 128 16.31 12.15 -7.15
N ILE A 129 15.04 11.77 -7.35
CA ILE A 129 14.67 10.63 -8.21
C ILE A 129 15.02 10.92 -9.67
N ARG A 130 14.66 12.09 -10.18
CA ARG A 130 14.99 12.51 -11.55
C ARG A 130 16.49 12.53 -11.79
N LYS A 131 17.25 13.03 -10.82
CA LYS A 131 18.71 13.01 -10.85
C LYS A 131 19.27 11.58 -10.84
N TYR A 132 18.70 10.67 -10.05
CA TYR A 132 19.11 9.26 -10.03
C TYR A 132 19.01 8.61 -11.43
N PHE A 133 17.97 8.94 -12.19
CA PHE A 133 17.75 8.42 -13.54
C PHE A 133 18.36 9.28 -14.67
N ASN A 134 18.99 10.42 -14.36
CA ASN A 134 19.41 11.44 -15.33
C ASN A 134 18.25 11.96 -16.21
N GLN A 135 17.08 12.21 -15.60
CA GLN A 135 15.83 12.66 -16.24
C GLN A 135 15.37 14.02 -15.70
N LEU A 136 16.30 14.98 -15.66
CA LEU A 136 16.05 16.35 -15.17
C LEU A 136 15.57 17.31 -16.26
N ASP A 137 15.82 16.98 -17.53
CA ASP A 137 15.51 17.84 -18.67
C ASP A 137 14.00 17.80 -18.99
N ASP A 138 13.50 18.89 -19.59
CA ASP A 138 12.09 19.05 -20.00
C ASP A 138 11.61 17.99 -21.03
N GLU A 139 12.53 17.17 -21.55
CA GLU A 139 12.21 16.03 -22.41
C GLU A 139 11.56 14.86 -21.65
N TYR A 140 11.70 14.80 -20.32
CA TYR A 140 11.19 13.70 -19.50
C TYR A 140 10.06 14.16 -18.59
N ASP A 141 8.87 13.61 -18.81
CA ASP A 141 7.74 13.86 -17.93
C ASP A 141 7.73 12.91 -16.71
N ASN A 142 6.70 13.03 -15.85
CA ASN A 142 6.58 12.16 -14.68
C ASN A 142 6.28 10.70 -15.06
N GLU A 143 5.69 10.45 -16.23
CA GLU A 143 5.38 9.11 -16.71
C GLU A 143 6.67 8.38 -17.12
N ASP A 144 7.60 9.06 -17.80
CA ASP A 144 8.92 8.51 -18.15
C ASP A 144 9.74 8.12 -16.92
N VAL A 145 9.71 8.98 -15.89
CA VAL A 145 10.39 8.72 -14.62
C VAL A 145 9.74 7.54 -13.90
N LEU A 146 8.41 7.51 -13.83
CA LEU A 146 7.67 6.43 -13.20
C LEU A 146 7.93 5.08 -13.87
N GLN A 147 7.99 5.03 -15.20
CA GLN A 147 8.36 3.81 -15.93
C GLN A 147 9.77 3.33 -15.56
N SER A 148 10.72 4.26 -15.40
CA SER A 148 12.09 3.95 -14.98
C SER A 148 12.15 3.43 -13.54
N MET A 149 11.37 4.01 -12.63
CA MET A 149 11.20 3.53 -11.25
C MET A 149 10.62 2.11 -11.22
N GLN A 150 9.53 1.87 -11.95
CA GLN A 150 8.86 0.56 -11.99
C GLN A 150 9.75 -0.52 -12.63
N LYS A 151 10.49 -0.19 -13.69
CA LYS A 151 11.43 -1.12 -14.36
C LYS A 151 12.59 -1.54 -13.44
N ASN A 152 13.05 -0.63 -12.58
CA ASN A 152 14.18 -0.86 -11.68
C ASN A 152 13.77 -1.05 -10.22
N LYS A 153 12.47 -1.29 -9.93
CA LYS A 153 11.83 -1.20 -8.61
C LYS A 153 12.71 -1.62 -7.43
N SER A 154 13.13 -2.88 -7.37
CA SER A 154 13.89 -3.41 -6.23
C SER A 154 15.27 -2.76 -6.08
N THR A 155 15.99 -2.59 -7.18
CA THR A 155 17.36 -2.03 -7.19
C THR A 155 17.33 -0.54 -6.89
N PHE A 156 16.43 0.19 -7.55
CA PHE A 156 16.21 1.61 -7.34
C PHE A 156 15.81 1.90 -5.89
N MET A 157 14.80 1.22 -5.34
CA MET A 157 14.38 1.45 -3.95
C MET A 157 15.52 1.24 -2.95
N PHE A 158 16.31 0.18 -3.13
CA PHE A 158 17.45 -0.10 -2.24
C PHE A 158 18.52 1.01 -2.32
N HIS A 159 18.96 1.36 -3.54
CA HIS A 159 19.96 2.41 -3.72
C HIS A 159 19.47 3.80 -3.32
N PHE A 160 18.20 4.10 -3.58
CA PHE A 160 17.62 5.40 -3.26
C PHE A 160 17.60 5.61 -1.75
N VAL A 161 17.11 4.64 -0.98
CA VAL A 161 17.13 4.71 0.49
C VAL A 161 18.55 4.77 1.04
N GLN A 162 19.48 4.01 0.46
CA GLN A 162 20.87 3.98 0.93
C GLN A 162 21.61 5.31 0.71
N ASN A 163 21.36 5.98 -0.42
CA ASN A 163 22.12 7.17 -0.80
C ASN A 163 21.42 8.50 -0.46
N HIS A 164 20.11 8.48 -0.23
CA HIS A 164 19.30 9.69 -0.03
C HIS A 164 18.53 9.65 1.30
N LEU A 165 19.07 8.98 2.32
CA LEU A 165 18.40 8.82 3.63
C LEU A 165 18.00 10.18 4.25
N ASP A 166 18.86 11.19 4.12
CA ASP A 166 18.62 12.51 4.70
C ASP A 166 17.43 13.22 4.05
N SER A 167 17.25 13.09 2.73
CA SER A 167 16.11 13.72 2.03
C SER A 167 14.78 13.01 2.29
N LEU A 168 14.80 11.75 2.73
CA LEU A 168 13.58 11.02 3.14
C LEU A 168 12.90 11.67 4.34
N SER A 169 13.62 12.45 5.15
CA SER A 169 13.04 13.20 6.28
C SER A 169 12.01 14.24 5.84
N ASN A 170 12.02 14.64 4.56
CA ASN A 170 11.07 15.58 3.96
C ASN A 170 9.74 14.92 3.55
N ILE A 171 9.64 13.59 3.64
CA ILE A 171 8.38 12.87 3.37
C ILE A 171 7.49 12.99 4.60
N THR A 172 6.55 13.95 4.56
CA THR A 172 5.64 14.24 5.69
C THR A 172 4.21 13.79 5.45
N ASP A 173 3.92 13.19 4.31
CA ASP A 173 2.57 12.81 3.91
C ASP A 173 2.17 11.40 4.40
N GLU A 174 1.05 10.88 3.88
CA GLU A 174 0.51 9.55 4.21
C GLU A 174 1.51 8.41 3.91
N LEU A 175 2.52 8.62 3.06
CA LEU A 175 3.54 7.61 2.77
C LEU A 175 4.38 7.28 4.00
N ALA A 176 4.72 8.29 4.80
CA ALA A 176 5.53 8.14 6.01
C ALA A 176 4.71 7.73 7.25
N GLU A 177 3.38 7.78 7.17
CA GLU A 177 2.49 7.51 8.30
C GLU A 177 2.74 6.16 9.01
N PRO A 178 2.94 5.02 8.31
CA PRO A 178 3.26 3.76 8.97
C PRO A 178 4.52 3.85 9.84
N LEU A 179 5.55 4.55 9.37
CA LEU A 179 6.82 4.70 10.09
C LEU A 179 6.66 5.58 11.34
N HIS A 180 5.84 6.64 11.25
CA HIS A 180 5.52 7.46 12.41
C HIS A 180 4.75 6.65 13.48
N GLN A 181 3.84 5.76 13.08
CA GLN A 181 3.18 4.87 14.03
C GLN A 181 4.14 3.84 14.65
N CYS A 182 5.06 3.27 13.87
CA CYS A 182 6.14 2.42 14.40
C CYS A 182 6.93 3.16 15.48
N LYS A 183 7.38 4.38 15.18
CA LYS A 183 8.13 5.21 16.12
C LYS A 183 7.36 5.43 17.42
N LYS A 184 6.09 5.84 17.30
CA LYS A 184 5.21 6.11 18.44
C LYS A 184 5.07 4.90 19.36
N ILE A 185 4.79 3.71 18.81
CA ILE A 185 4.66 2.49 19.60
C ILE A 185 5.95 2.16 20.34
N ILE A 186 7.11 2.26 19.66
CA ILE A 186 8.40 1.96 20.28
C ILE A 186 8.74 2.96 21.39
N GLU A 187 8.41 4.23 21.20
CA GLU A 187 8.58 5.25 22.24
C GLU A 187 7.69 4.94 23.45
N GLU A 188 6.41 4.60 23.24
CA GLU A 188 5.49 4.19 24.30
C GLU A 188 6.00 2.97 25.08
N LEU A 189 6.51 1.95 24.40
CA LEU A 189 7.07 0.74 25.02
C LEU A 189 8.32 1.02 25.86
N ARG A 190 9.11 2.05 25.53
CA ARG A 190 10.32 2.45 26.29
C ARG A 190 10.01 3.26 27.53
N HIS A 191 8.78 3.78 27.63
CA HIS A 191 8.31 4.57 28.77
C HIS A 191 7.52 3.73 29.79
N VAL A 192 7.39 2.41 29.57
CA VAL A 192 6.90 1.41 30.53
C VAL A 192 8.07 0.78 31.27
#